data_AF-A0A0S8H4T9-F1
#
_entry.id   AF-A0A0S8H4T9-F1
#
_cell.length_a   1.000
_cell.length_b   1.000
_cell.length_c   1.000
_cell.angle_alpha   90.00
_cell.angle_beta   90.00
_cell.angle_gamma   90.00
#
_symmetry.space_group_name_H-M   'P 1'
#
loop_
_entity.id
_entity.type
_entity.pdbx_description
1 polymer ?
#
loop_
_entity_poly.entity_id
_entity_poly.type
_entity_poly.pdbx_seq_one_letter_code
_entity_poly.pdbx_strand_id
1 'polypeptide(L)'
;MRKTVLSAALSAAAVLEPMQGDMDIIEDESYHRLLLMYKGELTADALLAEAGSGDPVANATLGYGIGNWHAYSGRPKQVERVLRNVLKGPQWAAFVYIAADAGVRRGVTGPLAPPK
;
A
#
# COMPACT_ATOMS: atom_id res chain seq x y z
N MET A 1 -25.14 -3.22 16.12
CA MET A 1 -24.18 -3.07 15.00
C MET A 1 -22.78 -2.53 15.37
N ARG A 2 -22.43 -2.24 16.63
CA ARG A 2 -21.09 -1.67 16.98
C ARG A 2 -20.03 -2.66 17.52
N LYS A 3 -20.41 -3.89 17.93
CA LYS A 3 -19.44 -4.86 18.48
C LYS A 3 -18.54 -5.52 17.42
N THR A 4 -19.03 -5.75 16.22
CA THR A 4 -18.29 -6.49 15.18
C THR A 4 -17.11 -5.71 14.60
N VAL A 5 -17.21 -4.38 14.49
CA VAL A 5 -16.14 -3.53 13.92
C VAL A 5 -14.95 -3.38 14.89
N LEU A 6 -15.20 -3.29 16.20
CA LEU A 6 -14.13 -3.26 17.20
C LEU A 6 -13.34 -4.58 17.24
N SER A 7 -14.02 -5.73 17.09
CA SER A 7 -13.36 -7.04 17.03
C SER A 7 -12.44 -7.19 15.81
N ALA A 8 -12.84 -6.66 14.65
CA ALA A 8 -12.06 -6.76 13.41
C ALA A 8 -10.83 -5.83 13.40
N ALA A 9 -10.92 -4.65 14.01
CA ALA A 9 -9.77 -3.76 14.17
C ALA A 9 -8.71 -4.35 15.11
N LEU A 10 -9.15 -4.96 16.22
CA LEU A 10 -8.27 -5.71 17.13
C LEU A 10 -7.62 -6.92 16.44
N SER A 11 -8.33 -7.61 15.54
CA SER A 11 -7.73 -8.72 14.79
C SER A 11 -6.72 -8.26 13.74
N ALA A 12 -6.95 -7.12 13.07
CA ALA A 12 -6.03 -6.63 12.04
C ALA A 12 -4.68 -6.18 12.62
N ALA A 13 -4.70 -5.48 13.76
CA ALA A 13 -3.47 -5.07 14.44
C ALA A 13 -2.69 -6.27 14.98
N ALA A 14 -3.37 -7.30 15.51
CA ALA A 14 -2.73 -8.50 16.02
C ALA A 14 -1.91 -9.26 14.96
N VAL A 15 -2.33 -9.23 13.69
CA VAL A 15 -1.57 -9.86 12.58
C VAL A 15 -0.22 -9.17 12.36
N LEU A 16 -0.09 -7.91 12.75
CA LEU A 16 1.14 -7.12 12.58
C LEU A 16 2.13 -7.27 13.75
N GLU A 17 1.70 -7.79 14.91
CA GLU A 17 2.58 -7.99 16.07
C GLU A 17 3.88 -8.76 15.75
N PRO A 18 3.86 -9.89 15.01
CA PRO A 18 5.08 -10.64 14.72
C PRO A 18 6.01 -9.99 13.70
N MET A 19 5.58 -8.93 13.00
CA MET A 19 6.40 -8.27 11.98
C MET A 19 7.49 -7.45 12.65
N GLN A 20 8.76 -7.83 12.46
CA GLN A 20 9.93 -7.16 13.06
C GLN A 20 10.76 -6.48 11.98
N GLY A 21 11.41 -5.37 12.30
CA GLY A 21 12.21 -4.61 11.33
C GLY A 21 13.43 -5.35 10.78
N ASP A 22 13.96 -6.31 11.52
CA ASP A 22 15.19 -7.06 11.26
C ASP A 22 14.94 -8.51 10.80
N MET A 23 13.75 -8.78 10.26
CA MET A 23 13.46 -10.09 9.66
C MET A 23 14.36 -10.36 8.44
N ASP A 24 14.80 -11.61 8.31
CA ASP A 24 15.52 -12.09 7.14
C ASP A 24 14.53 -12.29 5.97
N ILE A 25 14.49 -11.32 5.05
CA ILE A 25 13.59 -11.30 3.90
C ILE A 25 14.37 -11.63 2.62
N ILE A 26 13.91 -12.65 1.89
CA ILE A 26 14.60 -13.14 0.69
C ILE A 26 14.09 -12.46 -0.59
N GLU A 27 12.76 -12.30 -0.76
CA GLU A 27 12.18 -11.82 -2.03
C GLU A 27 11.23 -10.60 -1.87
N ASP A 28 10.36 -10.59 -0.86
CA ASP A 28 9.21 -9.68 -0.78
C ASP A 28 9.45 -8.47 0.15
N GLU A 29 10.62 -7.81 0.05
CA GLU A 29 10.98 -6.69 0.93
C GLU A 29 9.93 -5.57 0.90
N SER A 30 9.37 -5.25 -0.28
CA SER A 30 8.34 -4.21 -0.41
C SER A 30 7.11 -4.47 0.46
N TYR A 31 6.70 -5.73 0.61
CA TYR A 31 5.54 -6.08 1.44
C TYR A 31 5.87 -6.01 2.93
N HIS A 32 7.05 -6.46 3.33
CA HIS A 32 7.52 -6.33 4.70
C HIS A 32 7.56 -4.86 5.14
N ARG A 33 8.12 -3.98 4.30
CA ARG A 33 8.13 -2.53 4.52
C ARG A 33 6.74 -1.94 4.65
N LEU A 34 5.80 -2.35 3.78
CA LEU A 34 4.40 -1.94 3.88
C LEU A 34 3.77 -2.40 5.20
N LEU A 35 4.01 -3.63 5.65
CA LEU A 35 3.49 -4.14 6.92
C LEU A 35 4.01 -3.32 8.10
N LEU A 36 5.31 -2.98 8.12
CA LEU A 36 5.88 -2.08 9.13
C LEU A 36 5.28 -0.68 9.08
N MET A 37 4.92 -0.18 7.89
CA MET A 37 4.18 1.09 7.77
C MET A 37 2.75 0.97 8.33
N TYR A 38 2.02 -0.09 8.02
CA TYR A 38 0.69 -0.33 8.60
C TYR A 38 0.75 -0.53 10.12
N LYS A 39 1.86 -1.08 10.64
CA LYS A 39 2.14 -1.22 12.07
C LYS A 39 2.49 0.11 12.75
N GLY A 40 2.92 1.10 11.97
CA GLY A 40 3.31 2.43 12.45
C GLY A 40 4.81 2.57 12.76
N GLU A 41 5.63 1.58 12.43
CA GLU A 41 7.09 1.63 12.61
C GLU A 41 7.78 2.37 11.46
N LEU A 42 7.18 2.40 10.28
CA LEU A 42 7.61 3.20 9.13
C LEU A 42 6.56 4.22 8.73
N THR A 43 6.98 5.32 8.11
CA THR A 43 6.07 6.35 7.60
C THR A 43 5.87 6.19 6.09
N ALA A 44 4.67 6.53 5.61
CA ALA A 44 4.38 6.52 4.17
C ALA A 44 5.32 7.45 3.38
N ASP A 45 5.70 8.59 3.96
CA ASP A 45 6.60 9.54 3.30
C ASP A 45 8.02 8.98 3.15
N ALA A 46 8.53 8.23 4.15
CA ALA A 46 9.81 7.54 4.05
C ALA A 46 9.80 6.48 2.94
N LEU A 47 8.75 5.65 2.89
CA LEU A 47 8.60 4.63 1.84
C LEU A 47 8.42 5.22 0.44
N LEU A 48 7.74 6.37 0.32
CA LEU A 48 7.60 7.07 -0.96
C LEU A 48 8.95 7.61 -1.46
N ALA A 49 9.84 8.03 -0.56
CA ALA A 49 11.18 8.46 -0.94
C ALA A 49 12.03 7.28 -1.47
N GLU A 50 11.90 6.11 -0.85
CA GLU A 50 12.57 4.86 -1.27
C GLU A 50 12.05 4.32 -2.61
N ALA A 51 10.73 4.41 -2.83
CA ALA A 51 10.09 4.01 -4.08
C ALA A 51 10.53 4.85 -5.30
N GLY A 52 11.38 5.87 -5.12
CA GLY A 52 11.96 6.68 -6.20
C GLY A 52 13.27 6.13 -6.77
N SER A 53 13.91 5.16 -6.11
CA SER A 53 15.28 4.71 -6.46
C SER A 53 15.43 3.20 -6.66
N GLY A 54 14.38 2.42 -6.40
CA GLY A 54 14.41 0.95 -6.46
C GLY A 54 13.98 0.33 -7.79
N ASP A 55 13.81 -1.00 -7.77
CA ASP A 55 13.22 -1.78 -8.87
C ASP A 55 11.81 -1.24 -9.24
N PRO A 56 11.46 -1.12 -10.53
CA PRO A 56 10.17 -0.58 -10.95
C PRO A 56 8.94 -1.32 -10.38
N VAL A 57 8.99 -2.65 -10.24
CA VAL A 57 7.89 -3.45 -9.67
C VAL A 57 7.79 -3.22 -8.17
N ALA A 58 8.93 -3.17 -7.46
CA ALA A 58 8.97 -2.81 -6.05
C ALA A 58 8.39 -1.41 -5.80
N ASN A 59 8.79 -0.41 -6.60
CA ASN A 59 8.30 0.96 -6.51
C ASN A 59 6.78 1.03 -6.72
N ALA A 60 6.25 0.26 -7.69
CA ALA A 60 4.81 0.17 -7.93
C ALA A 60 4.07 -0.48 -6.77
N THR A 61 4.67 -1.50 -6.16
CA THR A 61 4.11 -2.24 -5.02
C THR A 61 4.01 -1.33 -3.80
N LEU A 62 5.10 -0.65 -3.44
CA LEU A 62 5.12 0.36 -2.38
C LEU A 62 4.09 1.46 -2.65
N GLY A 63 4.10 2.06 -3.85
CA GLY A 63 3.18 3.12 -4.23
C GLY A 63 1.71 2.68 -4.12
N TYR A 64 1.35 1.52 -4.67
CA TYR A 64 -0.01 1.01 -4.59
C TYR A 64 -0.44 0.72 -3.14
N GLY A 65 0.42 0.09 -2.33
CA GLY A 65 0.16 -0.20 -0.92
C GLY A 65 -0.05 1.06 -0.08
N ILE A 66 0.74 2.10 -0.32
CA ILE A 66 0.60 3.43 0.31
C ILE A 66 -0.69 4.12 -0.16
N GLY A 67 -1.02 4.02 -1.45
CA GLY A 67 -2.30 4.48 -1.98
C GLY A 67 -3.49 3.81 -1.27
N ASN A 68 -3.40 2.51 -1.02
CA ASN A 68 -4.44 1.77 -0.32
C ASN A 68 -4.57 2.21 1.15
N TRP A 69 -3.43 2.48 1.81
CA TRP A 69 -3.43 3.01 3.17
C TRP A 69 -4.09 4.39 3.24
N HIS A 70 -3.80 5.28 2.29
CA HIS A 70 -4.50 6.58 2.19
C HIS A 70 -6.00 6.42 1.97
N ALA A 71 -6.43 5.45 1.18
CA ALA A 71 -7.83 5.14 0.95
C ALA A 71 -8.55 4.71 2.24
N TYR A 72 -7.99 3.74 2.99
CA TYR A 72 -8.52 3.36 4.30
C TYR A 72 -8.51 4.52 5.32
N SER A 73 -7.60 5.48 5.14
CA SER A 73 -7.50 6.67 5.98
C SER A 73 -8.41 7.84 5.54
N GLY A 74 -9.27 7.66 4.53
CA GLY A 74 -10.15 8.73 4.06
C GLY A 74 -9.43 9.92 3.39
N ARG A 75 -8.29 9.66 2.73
CA ARG A 75 -7.42 10.69 2.13
C ARG A 75 -7.40 10.61 0.58
N PRO A 76 -8.52 10.89 -0.11
CA PRO A 76 -8.68 10.60 -1.55
C PRO A 76 -7.72 11.39 -2.45
N LYS A 77 -7.37 12.63 -2.09
CA LYS A 77 -6.38 13.43 -2.86
C LYS A 77 -5.00 12.76 -2.86
N GLN A 78 -4.62 12.17 -1.73
CA GLN A 78 -3.36 11.45 -1.59
C GLN A 78 -3.40 10.13 -2.34
N VAL A 79 -4.54 9.41 -2.34
CA VAL A 79 -4.73 8.22 -3.17
C VAL A 79 -4.45 8.53 -4.63
N GLU A 80 -5.14 9.53 -5.19
CA GLU A 80 -4.97 9.90 -6.59
C GLU A 80 -3.53 10.28 -6.91
N ARG A 81 -2.90 11.12 -6.07
CA ARG A 81 -1.52 11.55 -6.25
C ARG A 81 -0.55 10.37 -6.32
N VAL A 82 -0.67 9.42 -5.39
CA VAL A 82 0.24 8.27 -5.31
C VAL A 82 0.00 7.30 -6.46
N LEU A 83 -1.26 6.97 -6.79
CA LEU A 83 -1.56 6.08 -7.90
C LEU A 83 -1.10 6.66 -9.24
N ARG A 84 -1.31 7.95 -9.48
CA ARG A 84 -0.76 8.61 -10.68
C ARG A 84 0.76 8.57 -10.74
N ASN A 85 1.44 8.53 -9.60
CA ASN A 85 2.89 8.36 -9.57
C ASN A 85 3.31 6.94 -9.98
N VAL A 86 2.58 5.91 -9.51
CA VAL A 86 2.78 4.52 -9.95
C VAL A 86 2.69 4.41 -11.47
N LEU A 87 1.72 5.08 -12.08
CA LEU A 87 1.48 5.07 -13.53
C LEU A 87 2.55 5.78 -14.37
N LYS A 88 3.54 6.44 -13.75
CA LYS A 88 4.70 7.00 -14.47
C LYS A 88 5.81 5.98 -14.69
N GLY A 89 5.79 4.87 -13.95
CA GLY A 89 6.82 3.83 -14.05
C GLY A 89 6.65 2.90 -15.25
N PRO A 90 7.71 2.21 -15.69
CA PRO A 90 7.70 1.34 -16.87
C PRO A 90 7.02 -0.03 -16.65
N GLN A 91 6.69 -0.39 -15.41
CA GLN A 91 6.20 -1.71 -14.99
C GLN A 91 4.71 -1.96 -15.35
N TRP A 92 4.32 -1.71 -16.59
CA TRP A 92 2.92 -1.80 -17.04
C TRP A 92 2.28 -3.18 -16.80
N ALA A 93 3.09 -4.25 -16.84
CA ALA A 93 2.64 -5.63 -16.65
C ALA A 93 2.48 -6.02 -15.17
N ALA A 94 2.96 -5.19 -14.23
CA ALA A 94 2.81 -5.46 -12.81
C ALA A 94 1.33 -5.36 -12.42
N PHE A 95 0.86 -6.32 -11.63
CA PHE A 95 -0.54 -6.35 -11.18
C PHE A 95 -0.97 -5.06 -10.48
N VAL A 96 -0.09 -4.54 -9.61
CA VAL A 96 -0.29 -3.29 -8.88
C VAL A 96 -0.38 -2.06 -9.80
N TYR A 97 0.29 -2.07 -10.96
CA TYR A 97 0.16 -1.02 -11.97
C TYR A 97 -1.23 -1.06 -12.61
N ILE A 98 -1.68 -2.24 -13.03
CA ILE A 98 -3.01 -2.43 -13.64
C ILE A 98 -4.10 -2.01 -12.66
N ALA A 99 -3.96 -2.40 -11.38
CA ALA A 99 -4.90 -2.01 -10.34
C ALA A 99 -4.88 -0.50 -10.07
N ALA A 100 -3.72 0.16 -10.12
CA ALA A 100 -3.60 1.62 -10.02
C ALA A 100 -4.32 2.33 -11.17
N ASP A 101 -4.14 1.88 -12.41
CA ASP A 101 -4.79 2.45 -13.60
C ASP A 101 -6.31 2.33 -13.50
N ALA A 102 -6.81 1.14 -13.15
CA ALA A 102 -8.22 0.92 -12.92
C ALA A 102 -8.77 1.82 -11.78
N GLY A 103 -7.99 2.01 -10.72
CA GLY A 103 -8.34 2.87 -9.59
C GLY A 103 -8.47 4.35 -9.97
N VAL A 104 -7.50 4.87 -10.74
CA VAL A 104 -7.52 6.26 -11.23
C VAL A 104 -8.71 6.49 -12.16
N ARG A 105 -9.01 5.55 -13.07
CA ARG A 105 -10.14 5.67 -14.02
C ARG A 105 -11.50 5.66 -13.34
N ARG A 106 -11.64 4.93 -12.22
CA ARG A 106 -12.89 4.84 -11.46
C ARG A 106 -13.08 6.00 -10.46
N GLY A 107 -12.03 6.78 -10.19
CA GLY A 107 -12.05 7.81 -9.16
C GLY A 107 -12.17 7.21 -7.75
N VAL A 108 -11.33 6.22 -7.43
CA VAL A 108 -11.44 5.50 -6.16
C VAL A 108 -11.26 6.41 -4.94
N THR A 109 -12.27 6.40 -4.06
CA THR A 109 -12.32 7.12 -2.78
C THR A 109 -12.31 6.20 -1.56
N GLY A 110 -12.33 4.87 -1.77
CA GLY A 110 -12.33 3.83 -0.74
C GLY A 110 -11.23 2.79 -0.97
N PRO A 111 -11.19 1.70 -0.19
CA PRO A 111 -10.14 0.68 -0.28
C PRO A 111 -9.90 0.19 -1.72
N LEU A 112 -8.63 0.10 -2.11
CA LEU A 112 -8.26 -0.34 -3.44
C LEU A 112 -8.40 -1.87 -3.50
N ALA A 113 -9.50 -2.33 -4.09
CA ALA A 113 -9.67 -3.74 -4.41
C ALA A 113 -8.99 -4.06 -5.75
N PRO A 114 -8.37 -5.24 -5.88
CA PRO A 114 -7.92 -5.71 -7.18
C PRO A 114 -9.09 -5.82 -8.17
N PRO A 115 -8.83 -5.66 -9.49
CA PRO A 115 -9.85 -5.95 -10.51
C PRO A 115 -10.32 -7.42 -10.38
N LYS A 116 -11.64 -7.63 -10.48
CA LYS A 116 -12.24 -8.96 -10.60
C LYS A 116 -11.98 -9.55 -11.97
#